data_AF-A0A7V9CES3-F1
#
_entry.id   AF-A0A7V9CES3-F1
#
_cell.length_a   1.000
_cell.length_b   1.000
_cell.length_c   1.000
_cell.angle_alpha   90.00
_cell.angle_beta   90.00
_cell.angle_gamma   90.00
#
_symmetry.space_group_name_H-M   'P 1'
#
loop_
_entity.id
_entity.type
_entity.pdbx_description
1 polymer ?
#
loop_
_entity_poly.entity_id
_entity_poly.type
_entity_poly.pdbx_seq_one_letter_code
_entity_poly.pdbx_strand_id
1 'polypeptide(L)' 'MPKPDALPVRCEFDSLEEPVRGTIFDTGGVPVPFEGWVAFAASISKVAQRTPTQTPRPQDDSG' A
#
# COMPACT_ATOMS: atom_id res chain seq x y z
N MET A 1 -14.73 -15.56 -8.04
CA MET A 1 -14.18 -14.20 -8.15
C MET A 1 -12.67 -14.31 -8.11
N PRO A 2 -11.92 -13.64 -9.00
CA PRO A 2 -10.47 -13.57 -8.88
C PRO A 2 -10.13 -12.94 -7.52
N LYS A 3 -9.16 -13.54 -6.82
CA LYS A 3 -8.66 -12.98 -5.56
C LYS A 3 -8.00 -11.63 -5.89
N PRO A 4 -8.33 -10.53 -5.21
CA PRO A 4 -7.62 -9.28 -5.44
C PRO A 4 -6.15 -9.51 -5.15
N ASP A 5 -5.29 -9.11 -6.09
CA ASP A 5 -3.85 -9.18 -5.91
C ASP A 5 -3.47 -8.34 -4.69
N ALA A 6 -2.69 -8.95 -3.79
CA ALA A 6 -2.22 -8.26 -2.60
C ALA A 6 -1.25 -7.15 -3.03
N LEU A 7 -1.50 -5.93 -2.56
CA LEU A 7 -0.63 -4.77 -2.81
C LEU A 7 0.49 -4.75 -1.76
N PRO A 8 1.76 -5.03 -2.12
CA PRO A 8 2.86 -4.92 -1.18
C PRO A 8 3.08 -3.43 -0.87
N VAL A 9 2.87 -3.04 0.39
CA VAL A 9 3.18 -1.71 0.90
C VAL A 9 4.33 -1.79 1.90
N ARG A 10 5.30 -0.88 1.80
CA ARG A 10 6.35 -0.72 2.81
C ARG A 10 5.93 0.35 3.80
N CYS A 11 6.02 0.06 5.09
CA CYS A 11 5.74 1.01 6.16
C CYS A 11 6.93 1.08 7.11
N GLU A 12 7.34 2.28 7.45
CA GLU A 12 8.38 2.57 8.45
C GLU A 12 7.74 3.36 9.59
N PHE A 13 7.89 2.88 10.83
CA PHE A 13 7.36 3.54 12.02
C PHE A 13 8.48 4.33 12.70
N ASP A 14 8.25 5.64 12.87
CA ASP A 14 9.16 6.53 13.57
C ASP A 14 8.88 6.52 15.08
N SER A 15 7.62 6.33 15.47
CA SER A 15 7.21 6.16 16.86
C SER A 15 5.91 5.37 16.97
N LEU A 16 5.84 4.50 17.98
CA LEU A 16 4.60 3.80 18.38
C LEU A 16 3.92 4.44 19.60
N GLU A 17 4.53 5.47 20.19
CA GLU A 17 3.88 6.28 21.23
C GLU A 17 2.79 7.14 20.60
N GLU A 18 1.72 7.45 21.34
CA GLU A 18 0.64 8.30 20.83
C GLU A 18 1.10 9.77 20.73
N PRO A 19 0.93 10.43 19.56
CA PRO A 19 0.37 9.88 18.33
C PRO A 19 1.37 9.01 17.57
N VAL A 20 0.92 7.83 17.11
CA VAL A 20 1.74 6.92 16.28
C VAL A 20 2.18 7.63 15.00
N ARG A 21 3.46 7.55 14.65
CA ARG A 21 4.03 8.28 13.50
C ARG A 21 4.84 7.35 12.60
N GLY A 22 4.86 7.68 11.32
CA GLY A 22 5.65 6.94 10.35
C GLY A 22 5.43 7.39 8.92
N THR A 23 5.92 6.58 7.99
CA THR A 23 5.84 6.81 6.55
C THR A 23 5.44 5.53 5.84
N ILE A 24 4.44 5.62 4.96
CA ILE A 24 4.11 4.56 3.99
C ILE A 24 4.76 4.92 2.66
N PHE A 25 5.39 3.94 2.00
CA PHE A 25 5.92 4.11 0.66
C PHE A 25 4.98 3.44 -0.34
N ASP A 26 4.61 4.18 -1.38
CA ASP A 26 3.85 3.59 -2.49
C ASP A 26 4.73 2.70 -3.38
N THR A 27 4.14 2.06 -4.39
CA THR A 27 4.86 1.16 -5.31
C THR A 27 5.95 1.87 -6.14
N GLY A 28 5.90 3.20 -6.23
CA GLY A 28 6.94 4.03 -6.84
C GLY A 28 8.02 4.47 -5.84
N GLY A 29 7.91 4.06 -4.57
CA GLY A 29 8.81 4.49 -3.50
C GLY A 29 8.53 5.92 -3.01
N VAL A 30 7.38 6.51 -3.34
CA VAL A 30 7.04 7.87 -2.89
C VAL A 30 6.61 7.82 -1.42
N PRO A 31 7.23 8.62 -0.53
CA PRO A 31 6.89 8.63 0.88
C PRO A 31 5.56 9.36 1.13
N VAL A 32 4.74 8.78 2.00
CA VAL A 32 3.48 9.34 2.50
C VAL A 32 3.52 9.32 4.03
N PRO A 33 3.88 10.45 4.67
CA PRO A 33 3.96 10.52 6.12
C PRO A 33 2.55 10.45 6.75
N PHE A 34 2.47 9.94 7.97
CA PHE A 34 1.26 9.91 8.77
C PHE A 34 1.54 10.22 10.24
N GLU A 35 0.54 10.77 10.91
CA GLU A 35 0.52 11.00 12.35
C GLU A 35 -0.87 10.64 12.90
N GLY A 36 -0.90 9.67 13.81
CA GLY A 36 -2.09 9.03 14.34
C GLY A 36 -2.67 7.94 13.42
N TRP A 37 -3.50 7.08 14.03
CA TRP A 37 -4.14 5.94 13.36
C TRP A 37 -5.07 6.34 12.21
N VAL A 38 -5.75 7.48 12.33
CA VAL A 38 -6.66 7.98 11.28
C VAL A 38 -5.87 8.37 10.02
N ALA A 39 -4.76 9.09 10.18
CA ALA A 39 -3.89 9.46 9.07
C ALA A 39 -3.23 8.22 8.45
N PHE A 40 -2.84 7.24 9.28
CA PHE A 40 -2.31 5.96 8.80
C PHE A 40 -3.30 5.23 7.87
N ALA A 41 -4.56 5.06 8.29
CA ALA A 41 -5.59 4.41 7.48
C ALA A 41 -5.89 5.17 6.16
N ALA A 42 -5.89 6.50 6.22
CA ALA A 42 -6.05 7.33 5.02
C ALA A 42 -4.87 7.16 4.06
N SER A 43 -3.64 7.07 4.57
CA SER A 43 -2.43 6.87 3.77
C SER A 43 -2.42 5.50 3.08
N ILE A 44 -2.85 4.42 3.75
CA ILE A 44 -3.01 3.09 3.11
C ILE A 44 -3.98 3.19 1.92
N SER A 45 -5.13 3.82 2.14
CA SER A 45 -6.18 3.95 1.12
C SER A 45 -5.68 4.74 -0.10
N LYS A 46 -4.93 5.82 0.15
CA LYS A 46 -4.31 6.65 -0.90
C LYS A 46 -3.29 5.87 -1.72
N VAL A 47 -2.48 5.02 -1.09
CA VAL A 47 -1.50 4.18 -1.79
C VAL A 47 -2.20 3.13 -2.64
N ALA A 48 -3.24 2.46 -2.10
CA ALA A 48 -4.01 1.45 -2.81
C ALA A 48 -4.68 1.98 -4.09
N GLN A 49 -5.12 3.24 -4.10
CA GLN A 49 -5.75 3.87 -5.28
C GLN A 49 -4.74 4.26 -6.38
N ARG A 50 -3.46 4.41 -6.03
CA ARG A 50 -2.42 4.89 -6.97
C ARG A 50 -1.71 3.76 -7.69
N THR A 51 -1.83 2.52 -7.21
CA THR A 51 -1.21 1.39 -7.88
C THR A 51 -1.99 1.08 -9.17
N PRO A 52 -1.33 1.09 -10.33
CA PRO A 52 -1.96 0.60 -11.55
C PRO A 52 -2.29 -0.88 -11.31
N THR A 53 -3.57 -1.24 -11.41
CA THR A 53 -4.02 -2.62 -11.39
C THR A 53 -3.18 -3.37 -12.41
N GLN A 54 -2.27 -4.23 -11.97
CA GLN A 54 -1.52 -5.08 -12.88
C GLN A 54 -2.54 -5.93 -13.62
N THR A 55 -2.72 -5.67 -14.91
CA THR A 55 -3.56 -6.50 -15.76
C THR A 55 -3.06 -7.93 -15.62
N PRO A 56 -3.93 -8.92 -15.33
CA PRO A 56 -3.51 -10.31 -15.26
C PRO A 56 -2.84 -10.67 -16.59
N ARG A 57 -1.59 -11.15 -16.55
CA ARG A 57 -1.01 -11.74 -17.76
C ARG A 57 -1.86 -12.96 -18.11
N PRO A 58 -2.29 -13.11 -19.38
CA PRO A 58 -2.97 -14.34 -19.79
C PRO A 58 -2.03 -15.49 -19.46
N GLN A 59 -2.50 -16.38 -18.59
CA GLN A 59 -1.84 -17.62 -18.26
C GLN A 59 -1.83 -18.44 -19.55
N ASP A 60 -0.66 -18.71 -20.11
CA ASP A 60 -0.50 -19.50 -21.32
C ASP A 60 -1.22 -20.85 -21.12
N ASP A 61 -2.25 -21.07 -21.93
CA ASP A 61 -2.91 -22.36 -22.12
C ASP A 61 -2.01 -23.15 -23.07
N SER A 62 -1.21 -24.06 -22.52
CA SER A 62 -0.41 -25.02 -23.28
C SER A 62 -0.33 -26.32 -22.49
N GLY A 63 -1.23 -27.23 -22.83
CA GLY A 63 -1.28 -28.61 -22.32
C GLY A 63 -2.46 -29.37 -22.90
#